data_AF-A0A920JZ13-F1
#
_entry.id   AF-A0A920JZ13-F1
#
_cell.length_a   1.000
_cell.length_b   1.000
_cell.length_c   1.000
_cell.angle_alpha   90.00
_cell.angle_beta   90.00
_cell.angle_gamma   90.00
#
_symmetry.space_group_name_H-M   'P 1'
#
loop_
_entity.id
_entity.type
_entity.pdbx_description
1 polymer ?
#
loop_
_entity_poly.entity_id
_entity_poly.type
_entity_poly.pdbx_seq_one_letter_code
_entity_poly.pdbx_strand_id
1 'polypeptide(L)'
;MEKTVAVDSGASVKVRRDGEVDYVDASRIIVNVDEKYVGDDSDTGVDIYPLTKYTRTNQNTCINQRPLVKPGDKVTAGDAIADGPSTDLGELALGQNLLIAFMPWNGYNFEDSILVSEKVVREDRFTSIHIEELECVARDTKLGSEEITADIPNVSENLLNKLDASGIVYVGAEVKSGDILVGKVTPKGETQLTPEEKLLRAIFGEKASDVKDSSLKVPSGMDGTVIDVRVFTREGIEKDKRAIQIEEAQIEEVKKNLVDELRINQETVFIRARKLLLNKTLSKSILDLKAGSKLTSALIDSVNNDDLFKLQTKVEKVNINLANLANSIDDLKNKFNQDLEEVTKKITMPDDLGTWVQKKIKVI
;
A
#
# COMPACT_ATOMS: atom_id res chain seq x y z
N MET A 1 2.96 3.47 -31.27
CA MET A 1 2.63 4.72 -30.54
C MET A 1 2.20 4.39 -29.11
N GLU A 2 1.45 3.31 -28.96
CA GLU A 2 0.96 2.66 -27.75
C GLU A 2 2.06 2.45 -26.71
N LYS A 3 3.19 1.82 -27.10
CA LYS A 3 4.35 1.63 -26.21
C LYS A 3 4.90 2.94 -25.65
N THR A 4 5.08 3.95 -26.50
CA THR A 4 5.57 5.27 -26.08
C THR A 4 4.64 5.92 -25.08
N VAL A 5 3.32 5.88 -25.33
CA VAL A 5 2.32 6.46 -24.41
C VAL A 5 2.29 5.71 -23.07
N ALA A 6 2.34 4.38 -23.08
CA ALA A 6 2.32 3.57 -21.86
C ALA A 6 3.56 3.81 -20.98
N VAL A 7 4.73 3.99 -21.59
CA VAL A 7 6.00 4.21 -20.87
C VAL A 7 6.15 5.67 -20.42
N ASP A 8 5.79 6.64 -21.26
CA ASP A 8 5.99 8.07 -20.96
C ASP A 8 4.90 8.65 -20.05
N SER A 9 3.71 8.03 -19.98
CA SER A 9 2.62 8.45 -19.09
C SER A 9 2.92 8.25 -17.60
N GLY A 10 3.91 7.41 -17.26
CA GLY A 10 4.22 7.06 -15.87
C GLY A 10 3.22 6.09 -15.22
N ALA A 11 2.25 5.56 -15.97
CA ALA A 11 1.36 4.51 -15.49
C ALA A 11 2.10 3.18 -15.26
N SER A 12 3.00 2.84 -16.19
CA SER A 12 3.88 1.67 -16.11
C SER A 12 5.16 1.99 -15.34
N VAL A 13 5.71 1.01 -14.62
CA VAL A 13 6.97 1.19 -13.89
C VAL A 13 8.13 0.88 -14.84
N LYS A 14 9.02 1.86 -15.03
CA LYS A 14 10.20 1.74 -15.88
C LYS A 14 11.47 1.55 -15.09
N VAL A 15 12.39 0.77 -15.66
CA VAL A 15 13.72 0.56 -15.10
C VAL A 15 14.58 1.80 -15.30
N ARG A 16 15.29 2.22 -14.26
CA ARG A 16 16.20 3.37 -14.29
C ARG A 16 17.57 3.03 -14.85
N ARG A 17 18.08 1.82 -14.57
CA ARG A 17 19.44 1.39 -14.85
C ARG A 17 19.47 -0.06 -15.34
N ASP A 18 20.39 -0.37 -16.26
CA ASP A 18 20.57 -1.73 -16.77
C ASP A 18 20.92 -2.69 -15.63
N GLY A 19 20.37 -3.90 -15.66
CA GLY A 19 20.58 -4.88 -14.61
C GLY A 19 19.84 -6.19 -14.81
N GLU A 20 19.80 -6.98 -13.75
CA GLU A 20 19.13 -8.27 -13.67
C GLU A 20 18.10 -8.27 -12.53
N VAL A 21 16.92 -8.79 -12.79
CA VAL A 21 15.84 -8.87 -11.79
C VAL A 21 16.20 -9.94 -10.75
N ASP A 22 16.31 -9.55 -9.48
CA ASP A 22 16.66 -10.46 -8.39
C ASP A 22 15.42 -11.10 -7.77
N TYR A 23 14.43 -10.25 -7.47
CA TYR A 23 13.23 -10.64 -6.76
C TYR A 23 12.01 -9.90 -7.31
N VAL A 24 10.90 -10.63 -7.41
CA VAL A 24 9.62 -10.12 -7.92
C VAL A 24 8.52 -10.54 -6.96
N ASP A 25 7.74 -9.56 -6.54
CA ASP A 25 6.52 -9.75 -5.76
C ASP A 25 5.40 -8.87 -6.33
N ALA A 26 4.17 -9.12 -5.89
CA ALA A 26 3.01 -8.32 -6.28
C ALA A 26 3.13 -6.85 -5.84
N SER A 27 3.90 -6.58 -4.79
CA SER A 27 4.05 -5.24 -4.18
C SER A 27 5.38 -4.55 -4.50
N ARG A 28 6.42 -5.27 -4.91
CA ARG A 28 7.73 -4.66 -5.22
C ARG A 28 8.56 -5.53 -6.17
N ILE A 29 9.43 -4.87 -6.94
CA ILE A 29 10.40 -5.49 -7.83
C ILE A 29 11.80 -5.01 -7.43
N ILE A 30 12.76 -5.92 -7.38
CA ILE A 30 14.14 -5.63 -7.00
C ILE A 30 15.04 -5.96 -8.19
N VAL A 31 15.82 -4.97 -8.62
CA VAL A 31 16.75 -5.09 -9.75
C VAL A 31 18.17 -4.88 -9.24
N ASN A 32 19.02 -5.88 -9.47
CA ASN A 32 20.46 -5.78 -9.26
C ASN A 32 21.08 -5.05 -10.45
N VAL A 33 21.68 -3.89 -10.20
CA VAL A 33 22.25 -3.03 -11.24
C VAL A 33 23.60 -3.57 -11.69
N ASP A 34 23.85 -3.50 -13.00
CA ASP A 34 25.14 -3.88 -13.59
C ASP A 34 26.28 -3.01 -13.04
N GLU A 35 27.46 -3.61 -12.79
CA GLU A 35 28.63 -2.94 -12.19
C GLU A 35 29.10 -1.68 -12.93
N LYS A 36 28.73 -1.54 -14.22
CA LYS A 36 29.06 -0.37 -15.05
C LYS A 36 28.26 0.89 -14.68
N TYR A 37 27.09 0.72 -14.08
CA TYR A 37 26.13 1.79 -13.76
C TYR A 37 26.00 2.04 -12.25
N VAL A 38 26.80 1.34 -11.45
CA VAL A 38 26.95 1.61 -10.02
C VAL A 38 27.85 2.84 -9.87
N GLY A 39 27.30 3.90 -9.27
CA GLY A 39 28.02 5.15 -9.02
C GLY A 39 28.99 5.06 -7.84
N ASP A 40 29.34 6.24 -7.28
CA ASP A 40 30.24 6.43 -6.12
C ASP A 40 29.94 5.50 -4.92
N ASP A 41 30.91 5.41 -3.98
CA ASP A 41 30.98 4.56 -2.78
C ASP A 41 29.71 4.44 -1.89
N SER A 42 28.65 5.22 -2.12
CA SER A 42 27.37 5.14 -1.40
C SER A 42 26.26 4.34 -2.10
N ASP A 43 26.47 3.95 -3.36
CA ASP A 43 25.47 3.23 -4.16
C ASP A 43 25.51 1.72 -3.91
N THR A 44 24.47 1.19 -3.26
CA THR A 44 24.30 -0.26 -3.05
C THR A 44 24.08 -1.02 -4.36
N GLY A 45 23.81 -0.29 -5.45
CA GLY A 45 23.41 -0.76 -6.78
C GLY A 45 22.40 -1.90 -6.78
N VAL A 46 21.44 -1.74 -5.88
CA VAL A 46 20.13 -2.39 -5.92
C VAL A 46 19.12 -1.28 -6.13
N ASP A 47 18.25 -1.44 -7.12
CA ASP A 47 17.09 -0.58 -7.31
C ASP A 47 15.84 -1.30 -6.85
N ILE A 48 15.12 -0.70 -5.90
CA ILE A 48 13.86 -1.20 -5.36
C ILE A 48 12.72 -0.38 -5.95
N TYR A 49 11.78 -1.06 -6.59
CA TYR A 49 10.61 -0.48 -7.25
C TYR A 49 9.33 -0.91 -6.52
N PRO A 50 8.77 -0.07 -5.63
CA PRO A 50 7.47 -0.34 -5.04
C PRO A 50 6.37 -0.21 -6.09
N LEU A 51 5.40 -1.12 -6.05
CA LEU A 51 4.25 -1.15 -6.95
C LEU A 51 3.01 -0.62 -6.24
N THR A 52 2.25 0.23 -6.92
CA THR A 52 0.99 0.76 -6.42
C THR A 52 -0.12 -0.27 -6.57
N LYS A 53 -0.79 -0.65 -5.48
CA LYS A 53 -1.87 -1.64 -5.45
C LYS A 53 -3.19 -1.01 -5.09
N TYR A 54 -4.24 -1.37 -5.83
CA TYR A 54 -5.65 -1.04 -5.57
C TYR A 54 -5.87 0.38 -5.04
N THR A 55 -5.29 1.37 -5.70
CA THR A 55 -5.37 2.77 -5.29
C THR A 55 -6.44 3.50 -6.11
N ARG A 56 -7.25 4.32 -5.43
CA ARG A 56 -8.31 5.11 -6.04
C ARG A 56 -7.75 6.23 -6.94
N THR A 57 -8.40 6.45 -8.07
CA THR A 57 -8.19 7.63 -8.93
C THR A 57 -9.20 8.73 -8.63
N ASN A 58 -8.98 9.93 -9.18
CA ASN A 58 -9.92 11.04 -9.07
C ASN A 58 -11.30 10.74 -9.67
N GLN A 59 -11.38 9.81 -10.63
CA GLN A 59 -12.62 9.37 -11.28
C GLN A 59 -13.18 8.08 -10.65
N ASN A 60 -12.75 7.72 -9.43
CA ASN A 60 -13.16 6.50 -8.71
C ASN A 60 -12.85 5.18 -9.45
N THR A 61 -11.86 5.19 -10.36
CA THR A 61 -11.33 3.98 -10.99
C THR A 61 -10.12 3.45 -10.20
N CYS A 62 -9.66 2.24 -10.54
CA CYS A 62 -8.57 1.58 -9.85
C CYS A 62 -7.22 1.74 -10.58
N ILE A 63 -6.20 2.24 -9.88
CA ILE A 63 -4.79 2.08 -10.24
C ILE A 63 -4.27 0.80 -9.58
N ASN A 64 -3.81 -0.14 -10.40
CA ASN A 64 -3.17 -1.36 -9.93
C ASN A 64 -2.03 -1.69 -10.86
N GLN A 65 -0.82 -1.75 -10.30
CA GLN A 65 0.37 -2.16 -11.03
C GLN A 65 0.61 -3.66 -10.85
N ARG A 66 1.02 -4.32 -11.92
CA ARG A 66 1.27 -5.76 -11.97
C ARG A 66 2.67 -6.03 -12.51
N PRO A 67 3.49 -6.84 -11.81
CA PRO A 67 4.83 -7.16 -12.30
C PRO A 67 4.75 -7.93 -13.62
N LEU A 68 5.60 -7.55 -14.57
CA LEU A 68 5.71 -8.18 -15.89
C LEU A 68 6.90 -9.17 -15.94
N VAL A 69 7.98 -8.82 -15.26
CA VAL A 69 9.25 -9.56 -15.28
C VAL A 69 9.28 -10.71 -14.29
N LYS A 70 10.22 -11.63 -14.49
CA LYS A 70 10.51 -12.75 -13.60
C LYS A 70 11.92 -12.63 -13.02
N PRO A 71 12.20 -13.26 -11.87
CA PRO A 71 13.57 -13.35 -11.35
C PRO A 71 14.52 -13.97 -12.39
N GLY A 72 15.68 -13.34 -12.60
CA GLY A 72 16.70 -13.71 -13.59
C GLY A 72 16.55 -13.03 -14.96
N ASP A 73 15.50 -12.26 -15.19
CA ASP A 73 15.34 -11.51 -16.45
C ASP A 73 16.33 -10.33 -16.50
N LYS A 74 16.95 -10.13 -17.67
CA LYS A 74 17.82 -8.98 -17.94
C LYS A 74 16.98 -7.81 -18.43
N VAL A 75 17.18 -6.64 -17.82
CA VAL A 75 16.43 -5.43 -18.11
C VAL A 75 17.36 -4.29 -18.51
N THR A 76 16.90 -3.45 -19.43
CA THR A 76 17.62 -2.25 -19.86
C THR A 76 16.91 -0.99 -19.38
N ALA A 77 17.66 0.09 -19.21
CA ALA A 77 17.12 1.38 -18.80
C ALA A 77 16.02 1.84 -19.78
N GLY A 78 14.84 2.11 -19.24
CA GLY A 78 13.65 2.48 -20.01
C GLY A 78 12.69 1.32 -20.31
N ASP A 79 13.05 0.06 -20.03
CA ASP A 79 12.12 -1.06 -20.15
C ASP A 79 11.04 -1.02 -19.06
N ALA A 80 9.83 -1.47 -19.40
CA ALA A 80 8.73 -1.60 -18.48
C ALA A 80 8.86 -2.92 -17.68
N ILE A 81 8.94 -2.81 -16.34
CA ILE A 81 9.01 -3.96 -15.42
C ILE A 81 7.68 -4.28 -14.76
N ALA A 82 6.76 -3.32 -14.71
CA ALA A 82 5.40 -3.55 -14.26
C ALA A 82 4.40 -2.77 -15.14
N ASP A 83 3.33 -3.44 -15.51
CA ASP A 83 2.20 -2.84 -16.21
C ASP A 83 1.36 -2.04 -15.21
N GLY A 84 0.84 -0.90 -15.67
CA GLY A 84 -0.12 -0.07 -14.97
C GLY A 84 -1.58 -0.38 -15.32
N PRO A 85 -2.51 0.50 -14.94
CA PRO A 85 -3.90 0.40 -15.38
C PRO A 85 -3.99 0.59 -16.90
N SER A 86 -4.77 -0.26 -17.56
CA SER A 86 -5.01 -0.22 -19.01
C SER A 86 -3.73 -0.31 -19.86
N THR A 87 -2.76 -1.09 -19.42
CA THR A 87 -1.56 -1.45 -20.19
C THR A 87 -1.35 -2.96 -20.17
N ASP A 88 -0.79 -3.50 -21.25
CA ASP A 88 -0.43 -4.90 -21.41
C ASP A 88 0.95 -5.00 -22.07
N LEU A 89 1.91 -5.66 -21.42
CA LEU A 89 3.27 -5.86 -21.94
C LEU A 89 3.98 -4.55 -22.30
N GLY A 90 3.73 -3.48 -21.54
CA GLY A 90 4.28 -2.15 -21.78
C GLY A 90 3.64 -1.40 -22.96
N GLU A 91 2.51 -1.88 -23.49
CA GLU A 91 1.70 -1.20 -24.51
C GLU A 91 0.38 -0.72 -23.92
N LEU A 92 -0.18 0.35 -24.51
CA LEU A 92 -1.47 0.89 -24.08
C LEU A 92 -2.62 -0.03 -24.52
N ALA A 93 -3.41 -0.51 -23.56
CA ALA A 93 -4.53 -1.43 -23.76
C ALA A 93 -5.80 -0.88 -23.08
N LEU A 94 -6.44 0.12 -23.72
CA LEU A 94 -7.63 0.80 -23.17
C LEU A 94 -8.90 -0.07 -23.16
N GLY A 95 -8.92 -1.13 -23.97
CA GLY A 95 -10.09 -1.99 -24.15
C GLY A 95 -9.68 -3.35 -24.68
N GLN A 96 -10.65 -4.11 -25.17
CA GLN A 96 -10.40 -5.47 -25.64
C GLN A 96 -10.89 -5.69 -27.06
N ASN A 97 -10.13 -6.48 -27.81
CA ASN A 97 -10.52 -6.88 -29.16
C ASN A 97 -11.63 -7.93 -29.12
N LEU A 98 -12.72 -7.69 -29.85
CA LEU A 98 -13.87 -8.60 -29.97
C LEU A 98 -13.98 -9.13 -31.40
N LEU A 99 -14.55 -10.33 -31.54
CA LEU A 99 -15.02 -10.80 -32.84
C LEU A 99 -16.37 -10.14 -33.14
N ILE A 100 -16.40 -9.35 -34.21
CA ILE A 100 -17.59 -8.56 -34.60
C ILE A 100 -18.14 -9.13 -35.91
N ALA A 101 -19.46 -9.31 -35.96
CA ALA A 101 -20.18 -9.65 -37.18
C ALA A 101 -21.08 -8.47 -37.60
N PHE A 102 -20.87 -7.97 -38.81
CA PHE A 102 -21.71 -6.92 -39.39
C PHE A 102 -22.90 -7.57 -40.09
N MET A 103 -24.02 -7.70 -39.37
CA MET A 103 -25.29 -8.16 -39.92
C MET A 103 -26.46 -7.59 -39.13
N PRO A 104 -27.63 -7.32 -39.77
CA PRO A 104 -28.84 -7.01 -39.02
C PRO A 104 -29.27 -8.22 -38.18
N TRP A 105 -29.64 -8.00 -36.93
CA TRP A 105 -30.07 -9.07 -36.03
C TRP A 105 -31.39 -8.72 -35.34
N ASN A 106 -32.51 -9.12 -35.95
CA ASN A 106 -33.88 -8.97 -35.41
C ASN A 106 -34.21 -7.57 -34.85
N GLY A 107 -33.58 -6.51 -35.37
CA GLY A 107 -33.76 -5.14 -34.90
C GLY A 107 -33.08 -4.80 -33.56
N TYR A 108 -32.35 -5.74 -32.93
CA TYR A 108 -31.61 -5.47 -31.69
C TYR A 108 -30.40 -4.55 -31.88
N ASN A 109 -29.88 -4.48 -33.11
CA ASN A 109 -28.84 -3.54 -33.51
C ASN A 109 -29.40 -2.41 -34.39
N PHE A 110 -30.60 -1.93 -34.06
CA PHE A 110 -31.19 -0.77 -34.73
C PHE A 110 -30.48 0.52 -34.30
N GLU A 111 -30.31 1.44 -35.26
CA GLU A 111 -29.49 2.66 -35.12
C GLU A 111 -28.06 2.33 -34.64
N ASP A 112 -27.69 2.81 -33.45
CA ASP A 112 -26.36 2.62 -32.85
C ASP A 112 -26.37 1.60 -31.71
N SER A 113 -27.45 0.80 -31.59
CA SER A 113 -27.56 -0.23 -30.56
C SER A 113 -26.58 -1.37 -30.83
N ILE A 114 -25.89 -1.83 -29.79
CA ILE A 114 -24.93 -2.93 -29.88
C ILE A 114 -25.53 -4.17 -29.19
N LEU A 115 -25.64 -5.27 -29.95
CA LEU A 115 -25.98 -6.57 -29.40
C LEU A 115 -24.70 -7.27 -28.93
N VAL A 116 -24.65 -7.63 -27.66
CA VAL A 116 -23.48 -8.28 -27.05
C VAL A 116 -23.81 -9.74 -26.73
N SER A 117 -22.86 -10.64 -26.98
CA SER A 117 -22.97 -12.04 -26.61
C SER A 117 -22.84 -12.21 -25.09
N GLU A 118 -23.67 -13.05 -24.48
CA GLU A 118 -23.56 -13.44 -23.07
C GLU A 118 -22.17 -13.97 -22.70
N LYS A 119 -21.46 -14.56 -23.67
CA LYS A 119 -20.08 -15.02 -23.48
C LYS A 119 -19.15 -13.90 -22.99
N VAL A 120 -19.35 -12.66 -23.44
CA VAL A 120 -18.54 -11.51 -23.03
C VAL A 120 -18.72 -11.20 -21.54
N VAL A 121 -19.95 -11.33 -21.04
CA VAL A 121 -20.28 -11.14 -19.62
C VAL A 121 -19.70 -12.28 -18.78
N ARG A 122 -19.86 -13.53 -19.24
CA ARG A 122 -19.35 -14.72 -18.54
C ARG A 122 -17.83 -14.75 -18.41
N GLU A 123 -17.11 -14.14 -19.35
CA GLU A 123 -15.66 -14.03 -19.36
C GLU A 123 -15.15 -12.77 -18.63
N ASP A 124 -16.03 -12.00 -17.98
CA ASP A 124 -15.69 -10.77 -17.22
C ASP A 124 -14.86 -9.75 -18.03
N ARG A 125 -15.06 -9.72 -19.34
CA ARG A 125 -14.18 -8.99 -20.28
C ARG A 125 -14.23 -7.48 -20.12
N PHE A 126 -15.38 -6.96 -19.73
CA PHE A 126 -15.62 -5.54 -19.49
C PHE A 126 -15.96 -5.24 -18.03
N THR A 127 -15.62 -6.16 -17.11
CA THR A 127 -15.79 -5.94 -15.68
C THR A 127 -14.71 -4.96 -15.20
N SER A 128 -15.12 -3.86 -14.58
CA SER A 128 -14.24 -2.82 -14.06
C SER A 128 -14.25 -2.78 -12.53
N ILE A 129 -13.14 -2.34 -11.94
CA ILE A 129 -13.01 -2.13 -10.50
C ILE A 129 -13.16 -0.63 -10.23
N HIS A 130 -14.16 -0.29 -9.42
CA HIS A 130 -14.39 1.06 -8.94
C HIS A 130 -14.09 1.13 -7.44
N ILE A 131 -13.41 2.20 -7.03
CA ILE A 131 -13.05 2.43 -5.64
C ILE A 131 -13.63 3.78 -5.24
N GLU A 132 -14.57 3.77 -4.29
CA GLU A 132 -15.22 4.95 -3.78
C GLU A 132 -14.72 5.28 -2.37
N GLU A 133 -14.43 6.55 -2.13
CA GLU A 133 -14.09 7.02 -0.78
C GLU A 133 -15.32 7.69 -0.18
N LEU A 134 -15.83 7.12 0.91
CA LEU A 134 -16.92 7.70 1.69
C LEU A 134 -16.36 8.27 2.99
N GLU A 135 -16.76 9.48 3.34
CA GLU A 135 -16.29 10.16 4.55
C GLU A 135 -17.41 10.43 5.55
N CYS A 136 -17.10 10.21 6.82
CA CYS A 136 -17.91 10.58 7.96
C CYS A 136 -17.13 11.58 8.82
N VAL A 137 -17.79 12.66 9.22
CA VAL A 137 -17.16 13.72 10.03
C VAL A 137 -17.98 13.91 11.30
N ALA A 138 -17.33 13.75 12.45
CA ALA A 138 -17.88 14.09 13.74
C ALA A 138 -17.48 15.53 14.10
N ARG A 139 -18.50 16.37 14.31
CA ARG A 139 -18.31 17.80 14.57
C ARG A 139 -18.77 18.16 15.97
N ASP A 140 -18.18 19.23 16.49
CA ASP A 140 -18.70 19.84 17.70
C ASP A 140 -19.89 20.74 17.36
N THR A 141 -21.03 20.53 18.02
CA THR A 141 -22.25 21.31 17.80
C THR A 141 -22.60 22.09 19.06
N LYS A 142 -23.48 23.10 18.92
CA LYS A 142 -23.95 23.89 20.08
C LYS A 142 -24.67 23.06 21.14
N LEU A 143 -25.25 21.92 20.76
CA LEU A 143 -26.02 21.05 21.66
C LEU A 143 -25.14 19.98 22.32
N GLY A 144 -23.89 19.84 21.88
CA GLY A 144 -22.95 18.82 22.31
C GLY A 144 -22.13 18.31 21.13
N SER A 145 -21.06 17.57 21.44
CA SER A 145 -20.20 16.98 20.42
C SER A 145 -20.88 15.75 19.80
N GLU A 146 -20.73 15.59 18.48
CA GLU A 146 -21.12 14.35 17.80
C GLU A 146 -20.12 13.24 18.14
N GLU A 147 -20.64 12.04 18.41
CA GLU A 147 -19.81 10.89 18.79
C GLU A 147 -19.89 9.80 17.73
N ILE A 148 -18.78 9.10 17.55
CA ILE A 148 -18.70 7.91 16.70
C ILE A 148 -18.78 6.71 17.63
N THR A 149 -19.85 5.93 17.53
CA THR A 149 -20.16 4.83 18.44
C THR A 149 -20.99 3.76 17.74
N ALA A 150 -20.88 2.52 18.22
CA ALA A 150 -21.74 1.41 17.81
C ALA A 150 -23.13 1.47 18.47
N ASP A 151 -23.31 2.28 19.52
CA ASP A 151 -24.59 2.44 20.22
C ASP A 151 -25.50 3.43 19.47
N ILE A 152 -26.19 2.93 18.45
CA ILE A 152 -27.04 3.73 17.56
C ILE A 152 -28.52 3.44 17.87
N PRO A 153 -29.34 4.46 18.19
CA PRO A 153 -30.74 4.25 18.51
C PRO A 153 -31.53 3.81 17.27
N ASN A 154 -32.55 2.96 17.48
CA ASN A 154 -33.51 2.52 16.45
C ASN A 154 -32.90 1.75 15.26
N VAL A 155 -31.74 1.12 15.45
CA VAL A 155 -31.08 0.27 14.44
C VAL A 155 -31.19 -1.21 14.83
N SER A 156 -31.46 -2.07 13.86
CA SER A 156 -31.51 -3.53 14.06
C SER A 156 -30.12 -4.11 14.32
N GLU A 157 -30.00 -5.10 15.21
CA GLU A 157 -28.74 -5.80 15.52
C GLU A 157 -28.01 -6.34 14.26
N ASN A 158 -28.75 -6.77 13.24
CA ASN A 158 -28.16 -7.25 11.99
C ASN A 158 -27.27 -6.20 11.28
N LEU A 159 -27.61 -4.92 11.39
CA LEU A 159 -26.82 -3.83 10.81
C LEU A 159 -25.62 -3.45 11.69
N LEU A 160 -25.72 -3.72 13.00
CA LEU A 160 -24.64 -3.48 13.96
C LEU A 160 -23.56 -4.56 13.91
N ASN A 161 -23.89 -5.78 13.47
CA ASN A 161 -22.96 -6.92 13.40
C ASN A 161 -21.71 -6.67 12.53
N LYS A 162 -21.76 -5.70 11.61
CA LYS A 162 -20.63 -5.35 10.73
C LYS A 162 -19.71 -4.27 11.32
N LEU A 163 -20.12 -3.64 12.41
CA LEU A 163 -19.37 -2.59 13.09
C LEU A 163 -18.52 -3.19 14.20
N ASP A 164 -17.36 -2.59 14.41
CA ASP A 164 -16.51 -2.86 15.56
C ASP A 164 -17.04 -2.18 16.82
N ALA A 165 -16.36 -2.40 17.95
CA ALA A 165 -16.72 -1.79 19.24
C ALA A 165 -16.63 -0.25 19.23
N SER A 166 -15.93 0.35 18.26
CA SER A 166 -15.82 1.79 18.06
C SER A 166 -16.89 2.33 17.10
N GLY A 167 -17.76 1.47 16.54
CA GLY A 167 -18.79 1.87 15.59
C GLY A 167 -18.28 2.02 14.15
N ILE A 168 -17.18 1.36 13.78
CA ILE A 168 -16.56 1.46 12.46
C ILE A 168 -16.60 0.09 11.77
N VAL A 169 -16.91 0.05 10.48
CA VAL A 169 -16.95 -1.20 9.71
C VAL A 169 -15.60 -1.92 9.66
N TYR A 170 -15.62 -3.26 9.67
CA TYR A 170 -14.42 -4.07 9.48
C TYR A 170 -13.90 -3.99 8.03
N VAL A 171 -12.56 -3.94 7.89
CA VAL A 171 -11.90 -4.09 6.59
C VAL A 171 -12.11 -5.53 6.09
N GLY A 172 -12.52 -5.67 4.83
CA GLY A 172 -12.90 -6.94 4.21
C GLY A 172 -14.37 -7.31 4.36
N ALA A 173 -15.19 -6.47 5.02
CA ALA A 173 -16.63 -6.72 5.10
C ALA A 173 -17.31 -6.43 3.76
N GLU A 174 -18.16 -7.37 3.31
CA GLU A 174 -19.10 -7.15 2.21
C GLU A 174 -20.27 -6.30 2.69
N VAL A 175 -20.51 -5.18 2.04
CA VAL A 175 -21.54 -4.21 2.39
C VAL A 175 -22.52 -4.06 1.25
N LYS A 176 -23.78 -3.89 1.63
CA LYS A 176 -24.88 -3.65 0.71
C LYS A 176 -25.46 -2.28 0.95
N SER A 177 -26.21 -1.82 -0.04
CA SER A 177 -26.96 -0.58 0.06
C SER A 177 -27.79 -0.49 1.36
N GLY A 178 -27.61 0.59 2.12
CA GLY A 178 -28.28 0.82 3.40
C GLY A 178 -27.54 0.28 4.63
N ASP A 179 -26.48 -0.51 4.48
CA ASP A 179 -25.62 -0.92 5.59
C ASP A 179 -24.89 0.29 6.20
N ILE A 180 -24.59 0.21 7.50
CA ILE A 180 -23.89 1.26 8.23
C ILE A 180 -22.38 1.03 8.11
N LEU A 181 -21.66 2.03 7.62
CA LEU A 181 -20.20 2.03 7.53
C LEU A 181 -19.55 2.64 8.76
N VAL A 182 -20.14 3.72 9.26
CA VAL A 182 -19.67 4.43 10.45
C VAL A 182 -20.87 4.87 11.27
N GLY A 183 -20.99 4.32 12.48
CA GLY A 183 -21.98 4.71 13.47
C GLY A 183 -21.68 6.11 13.99
N LYS A 184 -22.62 7.04 13.80
CA LYS A 184 -22.51 8.41 14.30
C LYS A 184 -23.81 8.82 14.98
N VAL A 185 -23.67 9.37 16.17
CA VAL A 185 -24.78 9.90 16.95
C VAL A 185 -24.61 11.40 17.15
N THR A 186 -25.70 12.14 16.94
CA THR A 186 -25.74 13.58 17.18
C THR A 186 -26.64 13.87 18.38
N PRO A 187 -26.19 14.62 19.39
CA PRO A 187 -27.06 15.02 20.49
C PRO A 187 -28.25 15.83 19.97
N LYS A 188 -29.44 15.45 20.38
CA LYS A 188 -30.70 16.07 19.97
C LYS A 188 -31.16 17.01 21.08
N GLY A 189 -31.60 18.21 20.69
CA GLY A 189 -32.27 19.11 21.63
C GLY A 189 -33.59 18.52 22.11
N GLU A 190 -34.05 18.95 23.29
CA GLU A 190 -35.31 18.50 23.87
C GLU A 190 -36.49 18.94 22.97
N THR A 191 -37.02 17.99 22.19
CA THR A 191 -38.21 18.22 21.36
C THR A 191 -39.46 18.03 22.19
N GLN A 192 -40.34 19.04 22.24
CA GLN A 192 -41.68 18.87 22.81
C GLN A 192 -42.46 17.84 21.96
N LEU A 193 -42.70 16.66 22.54
CA LEU A 193 -43.49 15.60 21.92
C LEU A 193 -44.96 16.02 21.87
N THR A 194 -45.66 15.64 20.79
CA THR A 194 -47.11 15.88 20.72
C THR A 194 -47.85 15.00 21.75
N PRO A 195 -49.09 15.34 22.16
CA PRO A 195 -49.86 14.50 23.07
C PRO A 195 -49.98 13.04 22.60
N GLU A 196 -50.05 12.80 21.29
CA GLU A 196 -50.10 11.47 20.68
C GLU A 196 -48.80 10.69 20.89
N GLU A 197 -47.64 11.30 20.61
CA GLU A 197 -46.32 10.69 20.84
C GLU A 197 -46.07 10.44 22.33
N LYS A 198 -46.54 11.35 23.19
CA LYS A 198 -46.45 11.21 24.65
C LYS A 198 -47.28 10.03 25.15
N LEU A 199 -48.48 9.83 24.60
CA LEU A 199 -49.33 8.68 24.91
C LEU A 199 -48.68 7.38 24.43
N LEU A 200 -48.19 7.36 23.20
CA LEU A 200 -47.56 6.17 22.61
C LEU A 200 -46.32 5.76 23.40
N ARG A 201 -45.49 6.74 23.79
CA ARG A 201 -44.33 6.52 24.67
C ARG A 201 -44.71 6.02 26.06
N ALA A 202 -45.82 6.50 26.63
CA ALA A 202 -46.32 6.02 27.91
C ALA A 202 -46.84 4.56 27.84
N ILE A 203 -47.37 4.14 26.68
CA ILE A 203 -47.86 2.78 26.45
C ILE A 203 -46.69 1.80 26.24
N PHE A 204 -45.72 2.16 25.40
CA PHE A 204 -44.59 1.27 25.05
C PHE A 204 -43.39 1.37 26.00
N GLY A 205 -43.36 2.36 26.89
CA GLY A 205 -42.26 2.57 27.82
C GLY A 205 -40.93 2.92 27.14
N GLU A 206 -40.96 3.30 25.86
CA GLU A 206 -39.78 3.64 25.09
C GLU A 206 -39.11 4.88 25.70
N LYS A 207 -37.83 4.74 26.11
CA LYS A 207 -37.05 5.91 26.52
C LYS A 207 -36.80 6.75 25.28
N ALA A 208 -37.01 8.06 25.37
CA ALA A 208 -36.53 8.94 24.32
C ALA A 208 -35.03 8.79 24.30
N SER A 209 -34.50 8.52 23.11
CA SER A 209 -33.10 8.68 22.88
C SER A 209 -32.81 10.18 22.80
N ASP A 210 -31.94 10.66 23.68
CA ASP A 210 -31.44 12.03 23.66
C ASP A 210 -30.47 12.26 22.48
N VAL A 211 -30.22 11.21 21.69
CA VAL A 211 -29.36 11.22 20.51
C VAL A 211 -30.12 10.80 19.27
N LYS A 212 -29.69 11.30 18.11
CA LYS A 212 -30.22 10.94 16.79
C LYS A 212 -29.15 10.20 15.99
N ASP A 213 -29.56 9.17 15.26
CA ASP A 213 -28.74 8.52 14.23
C ASP A 213 -28.39 9.51 13.10
N SER A 214 -27.10 9.77 12.93
CA SER A 214 -26.51 10.52 11.82
C SER A 214 -25.39 9.74 11.13
N SER A 215 -25.45 8.40 11.24
CA SER A 215 -24.45 7.46 10.74
C SER A 215 -24.26 7.53 9.24
N LEU A 216 -23.03 7.21 8.80
CA LEU A 216 -22.71 7.03 7.39
C LEU A 216 -23.22 5.67 6.93
N LYS A 217 -24.07 5.66 5.91
CA LYS A 217 -24.63 4.46 5.30
C LYS A 217 -24.16 4.32 3.86
N VAL A 218 -24.13 3.09 3.35
CA VAL A 218 -23.83 2.83 1.95
C VAL A 218 -24.93 3.46 1.06
N PRO A 219 -24.56 4.28 0.06
CA PRO A 219 -25.48 4.84 -0.92
C PRO A 219 -26.46 3.84 -1.55
N SER A 220 -27.61 4.35 -2.00
CA SER A 220 -28.60 3.56 -2.73
C SER A 220 -28.02 3.01 -4.04
N GLY A 221 -28.06 1.68 -4.24
CA GLY A 221 -27.61 1.04 -5.48
C GLY A 221 -26.10 0.81 -5.60
N MET A 222 -25.35 0.98 -4.51
CA MET A 222 -23.96 0.55 -4.42
C MET A 222 -23.84 -0.65 -3.48
N ASP A 223 -23.10 -1.66 -3.92
CA ASP A 223 -22.69 -2.82 -3.13
C ASP A 223 -21.19 -3.04 -3.36
N GLY A 224 -20.47 -3.54 -2.35
CA GLY A 224 -19.02 -3.68 -2.47
C GLY A 224 -18.36 -4.31 -1.25
N THR A 225 -17.03 -4.30 -1.24
CA THR A 225 -16.21 -4.76 -0.11
C THR A 225 -15.39 -3.57 0.39
N VAL A 226 -15.37 -3.36 1.70
CA VAL A 226 -14.52 -2.35 2.32
C VAL A 226 -13.06 -2.79 2.22
N ILE A 227 -12.20 -1.98 1.60
CA ILE A 227 -10.78 -2.30 1.39
C ILE A 227 -9.86 -1.61 2.39
N ASP A 228 -10.20 -0.40 2.83
CA ASP A 228 -9.36 0.39 3.74
C ASP A 228 -10.23 1.32 4.60
N VAL A 229 -9.77 1.59 5.81
CA VAL A 229 -10.42 2.52 6.74
C VAL A 229 -9.36 3.39 7.39
N ARG A 230 -9.52 4.70 7.27
CA ARG A 230 -8.62 5.69 7.85
C ARG A 230 -9.35 6.54 8.87
N VAL A 231 -8.76 6.66 10.05
CA VAL A 231 -9.30 7.45 11.15
C VAL A 231 -8.36 8.60 11.41
N PHE A 232 -8.86 9.82 11.28
CA PHE A 232 -8.16 11.06 11.57
C PHE A 232 -8.75 11.64 12.85
N THR A 233 -7.88 11.93 13.82
CA THR A 233 -8.26 12.47 15.13
C THR A 233 -7.55 13.79 15.38
N ARG A 234 -8.29 14.78 15.87
CA ARG A 234 -7.73 16.09 16.20
C ARG A 234 -6.78 16.01 17.39
N GLU A 235 -5.77 16.88 17.38
CA GLU A 235 -4.86 17.09 18.50
C GLU A 235 -5.62 17.42 19.80
N GLY A 236 -5.32 16.68 20.88
CA GLY A 236 -5.90 16.87 22.21
C GLY A 236 -7.12 15.99 22.54
N ILE A 237 -7.60 15.18 21.60
CA ILE A 237 -8.65 14.16 21.84
C ILE A 237 -7.97 12.79 22.02
N GLU A 238 -8.45 11.99 22.98
CA GLU A 238 -7.93 10.63 23.15
C GLU A 238 -8.21 9.79 21.90
N LYS A 239 -7.16 9.12 21.40
CA LYS A 239 -7.27 8.24 20.25
C LYS A 239 -8.05 6.98 20.64
N ASP A 240 -9.00 6.60 19.81
CA ASP A 240 -9.72 5.34 20.00
C ASP A 240 -8.78 4.15 19.86
N LYS A 241 -9.13 3.05 20.52
CA LYS A 241 -8.41 1.77 20.39
C LYS A 241 -8.20 1.37 18.92
N ARG A 242 -9.18 1.63 18.06
CA ARG A 242 -9.09 1.34 16.63
C ARG A 242 -8.08 2.23 15.90
N ALA A 243 -8.01 3.52 16.23
CA ALA A 243 -7.04 4.44 15.62
C ALA A 243 -5.61 4.04 15.98
N ILE A 244 -5.37 3.71 17.26
CA ILE A 244 -4.08 3.22 17.74
C ILE A 244 -3.68 1.91 17.04
N GLN A 245 -4.61 0.96 16.91
CA GLN A 245 -4.35 -0.29 16.18
C GLN A 245 -4.00 -0.07 14.71
N ILE A 246 -4.65 0.89 14.04
CA ILE A 246 -4.35 1.22 12.64
C ILE A 246 -2.95 1.84 12.53
N GLU A 247 -2.61 2.77 13.42
CA GLU A 247 -1.27 3.39 13.46
C GLU A 247 -0.18 2.34 13.72
N GLU A 248 -0.39 1.46 14.71
CA GLU A 248 0.55 0.37 15.04
C GLU A 248 0.72 -0.59 13.86
N ALA A 249 -0.38 -0.98 13.20
CA ALA A 249 -0.33 -1.86 12.03
C ALA A 249 0.42 -1.22 10.86
N GLN A 250 0.20 0.07 10.60
CA GLN A 250 0.93 0.82 9.57
C GLN A 250 2.42 0.92 9.90
N ILE A 251 2.77 1.19 11.15
CA ILE A 251 4.17 1.24 11.60
C ILE A 251 4.83 -0.14 11.46
N GLU A 252 4.14 -1.22 11.82
CA GLU A 252 4.62 -2.59 11.69
C GLU A 252 4.88 -2.95 10.22
N GLU A 253 3.96 -2.59 9.32
CA GLU A 253 4.09 -2.85 7.88
C GLU A 253 5.27 -2.08 7.27
N VAL A 254 5.37 -0.78 7.53
CA VAL A 254 6.49 0.04 7.06
C VAL A 254 7.80 -0.50 7.63
N LYS A 255 7.83 -0.82 8.93
CA LYS A 255 9.02 -1.38 9.57
C LYS A 255 9.45 -2.70 8.93
N LYS A 256 8.50 -3.59 8.65
CA LYS A 256 8.79 -4.85 7.94
C LYS A 256 9.38 -4.59 6.56
N ASN A 257 8.78 -3.66 5.80
CA ASN A 257 9.28 -3.28 4.48
C ASN A 257 10.71 -2.74 4.55
N LEU A 258 10.98 -1.79 5.46
CA LEU A 258 12.31 -1.21 5.64
C LEU A 258 13.33 -2.26 6.13
N VAL A 259 12.94 -3.18 7.00
CA VAL A 259 13.84 -4.27 7.48
C VAL A 259 14.21 -5.18 6.32
N ASP A 260 13.24 -5.54 5.48
CA ASP A 260 13.49 -6.33 4.29
C ASP A 260 14.42 -5.59 3.32
N GLU A 261 14.19 -4.29 3.08
CA GLU A 261 15.06 -3.47 2.25
C GLU A 261 16.49 -3.42 2.78
N LEU A 262 16.65 -3.27 4.11
CA LEU A 262 17.96 -3.27 4.76
C LEU A 262 18.64 -4.63 4.56
N ARG A 263 17.92 -5.73 4.74
CA ARG A 263 18.42 -7.11 4.54
C ARG A 263 18.89 -7.32 3.11
N ILE A 264 18.08 -6.94 2.12
CA ILE A 264 18.40 -7.06 0.69
C ILE A 264 19.66 -6.25 0.35
N ASN A 265 19.71 -4.99 0.78
CA ASN A 265 20.87 -4.13 0.54
C ASN A 265 22.13 -4.71 1.19
N GLN A 266 22.04 -5.23 2.42
CA GLN A 266 23.15 -5.89 3.09
C GLN A 266 23.64 -7.14 2.35
N GLU A 267 22.73 -8.04 1.98
CA GLU A 267 23.04 -9.25 1.21
C GLU A 267 23.80 -8.90 -0.08
N THR A 268 23.37 -7.87 -0.81
CA THR A 268 24.06 -7.41 -2.01
C THR A 268 25.44 -6.82 -1.72
N VAL A 269 25.60 -6.02 -0.66
CA VAL A 269 26.91 -5.52 -0.25
C VAL A 269 27.85 -6.69 0.10
N PHE A 270 27.35 -7.72 0.78
CA PHE A 270 28.14 -8.93 1.06
C PHE A 270 28.52 -9.67 -0.22
N ILE A 271 27.60 -9.86 -1.17
CA ILE A 271 27.90 -10.49 -2.47
C ILE A 271 29.01 -9.70 -3.20
N ARG A 272 28.97 -8.37 -3.17
CA ARG A 272 30.02 -7.52 -3.75
C ARG A 272 31.34 -7.66 -3.01
N ALA A 273 31.33 -7.66 -1.68
CA ALA A 273 32.53 -7.88 -0.88
C ALA A 273 33.16 -9.25 -1.20
N ARG A 274 32.34 -10.31 -1.32
CA ARG A 274 32.79 -11.66 -1.71
C ARG A 274 33.39 -11.67 -3.13
N LYS A 275 32.77 -11.01 -4.11
CA LYS A 275 33.33 -10.83 -5.47
C LYS A 275 34.67 -10.10 -5.47
N LEU A 276 34.81 -9.05 -4.65
CA LEU A 276 36.06 -8.30 -4.53
C LEU A 276 37.16 -9.10 -3.84
N LEU A 277 36.81 -10.02 -2.96
CA LEU A 277 37.74 -10.89 -2.22
C LEU A 277 38.15 -12.14 -3.02
N LEU A 278 37.33 -12.60 -3.97
CA LEU A 278 37.64 -13.74 -4.85
C LEU A 278 38.99 -13.55 -5.57
N ASN A 279 39.82 -14.58 -5.53
CA ASN A 279 41.15 -14.65 -6.15
C ASN A 279 42.22 -13.69 -5.59
N LYS A 280 41.97 -13.01 -4.46
CA LYS A 280 42.97 -12.12 -3.82
C LYS A 280 43.71 -12.80 -2.66
N THR A 281 44.92 -12.30 -2.38
CA THR A 281 45.79 -12.83 -1.33
C THR A 281 45.73 -11.98 -0.05
N LEU A 282 45.50 -12.65 1.08
CA LEU A 282 45.46 -12.02 2.41
C LEU A 282 46.84 -11.47 2.84
N SER A 283 46.85 -10.28 3.45
CA SER A 283 48.05 -9.67 4.02
C SER A 283 48.25 -10.02 5.51
N LYS A 284 47.16 -10.30 6.25
CA LYS A 284 47.21 -10.81 7.64
C LYS A 284 46.39 -12.09 7.80
N SER A 285 46.81 -12.93 8.73
CA SER A 285 46.08 -14.15 9.12
C SER A 285 44.91 -13.78 10.02
N ILE A 286 43.70 -14.12 9.59
CA ILE A 286 42.48 -13.92 10.39
C ILE A 286 41.67 -15.23 10.32
N LEU A 287 41.20 -15.68 11.50
CA LEU A 287 40.26 -16.78 11.73
C LEU A 287 40.61 -18.10 11.00
N ASP A 288 41.82 -18.63 11.24
CA ASP A 288 42.35 -19.90 10.71
C ASP A 288 42.91 -19.90 9.28
N LEU A 289 42.96 -18.73 8.61
CA LEU A 289 43.61 -18.59 7.30
C LEU A 289 45.05 -18.06 7.43
N LYS A 290 46.03 -18.83 6.95
CA LYS A 290 47.44 -18.41 6.91
C LYS A 290 47.65 -17.25 5.93
N ALA A 291 48.52 -16.31 6.31
CA ALA A 291 48.93 -15.17 5.48
C ALA A 291 49.42 -15.65 4.11
N GLY A 292 48.87 -15.09 3.03
CA GLY A 292 49.22 -15.43 1.65
C GLY A 292 48.39 -16.53 0.97
N SER A 293 47.35 -17.08 1.61
CA SER A 293 46.40 -17.98 0.94
C SER A 293 45.53 -17.23 -0.09
N LYS A 294 45.28 -17.88 -1.24
CA LYS A 294 44.32 -17.38 -2.23
C LYS A 294 42.91 -17.66 -1.70
N LEU A 295 42.07 -16.64 -1.67
CA LEU A 295 40.67 -16.76 -1.27
C LEU A 295 39.89 -17.51 -2.36
N THR A 296 39.62 -18.80 -2.13
CA THR A 296 38.73 -19.65 -2.94
C THR A 296 37.26 -19.44 -2.51
N SER A 297 36.31 -19.63 -3.43
CA SER A 297 34.86 -19.49 -3.17
C SER A 297 34.40 -20.21 -1.91
N ALA A 298 34.84 -21.45 -1.71
CA ALA A 298 34.47 -22.27 -0.54
C ALA A 298 34.95 -21.73 0.83
N LEU A 299 36.05 -20.95 0.88
CA LEU A 299 36.56 -20.35 2.12
C LEU A 299 35.88 -19.02 2.43
N ILE A 300 35.41 -18.31 1.41
CA ILE A 300 34.68 -17.05 1.54
C ILE A 300 33.24 -17.34 2.02
N ASP A 301 32.65 -18.45 1.57
CA ASP A 301 31.29 -18.85 1.98
C ASP A 301 31.21 -19.38 3.42
N SER A 302 32.33 -19.81 4.00
CA SER A 302 32.41 -20.26 5.41
C SER A 302 32.66 -19.15 6.42
N VAL A 303 32.99 -17.93 5.97
CA VAL A 303 33.25 -16.78 6.84
C VAL A 303 31.94 -16.05 7.10
N ASN A 304 31.66 -15.76 8.37
CA ASN A 304 30.47 -15.04 8.76
C ASN A 304 30.50 -13.62 8.16
N ASN A 305 29.34 -13.12 7.73
CA ASN A 305 29.25 -11.91 6.91
C ASN A 305 29.93 -10.67 7.57
N ASP A 306 29.85 -10.54 8.90
CA ASP A 306 30.48 -9.45 9.67
C ASP A 306 32.01 -9.55 9.76
N ASP A 307 32.57 -10.74 9.58
CA ASP A 307 34.02 -10.99 9.66
C ASP A 307 34.72 -10.76 8.31
N LEU A 308 33.97 -10.62 7.21
CA LEU A 308 34.51 -10.31 5.87
C LEU A 308 35.22 -8.95 5.84
N PHE A 309 34.71 -7.96 6.58
CA PHE A 309 35.28 -6.60 6.63
C PHE A 309 36.56 -6.50 7.47
N LYS A 310 36.85 -7.50 8.30
CA LYS A 310 38.10 -7.54 9.09
C LYS A 310 39.29 -8.02 8.25
N LEU A 311 39.05 -8.59 7.06
CA LEU A 311 40.07 -9.14 6.19
C LEU A 311 40.90 -8.02 5.52
N GLN A 312 42.20 -8.00 5.80
CA GLN A 312 43.16 -7.15 5.11
C GLN A 312 43.82 -7.93 3.97
N THR A 313 43.80 -7.36 2.76
CA THR A 313 44.47 -7.91 1.58
C THR A 313 45.78 -7.16 1.30
N LYS A 314 46.64 -7.73 0.45
CA LYS A 314 47.92 -7.09 0.05
C LYS A 314 47.77 -5.87 -0.88
N VAL A 315 46.57 -5.63 -1.41
CA VAL A 315 46.32 -4.55 -2.38
C VAL A 315 45.61 -3.40 -1.67
N GLU A 316 46.26 -2.23 -1.58
CA GLU A 316 45.72 -1.05 -0.90
C GLU A 316 44.35 -0.61 -1.44
N LYS A 317 44.17 -0.63 -2.78
CA LYS A 317 42.88 -0.30 -3.43
C LYS A 317 41.72 -1.19 -2.97
N VAL A 318 42.00 -2.44 -2.60
CA VAL A 318 40.97 -3.40 -2.19
C VAL A 318 40.60 -3.18 -0.73
N ASN A 319 41.57 -2.80 0.10
CA ASN A 319 41.30 -2.45 1.49
C ASN A 319 40.53 -1.13 1.59
N ILE A 320 40.79 -0.16 0.70
CA ILE A 320 40.00 1.07 0.58
C ILE A 320 38.56 0.74 0.19
N ASN A 321 38.35 -0.08 -0.85
CA ASN A 321 37.00 -0.46 -1.26
C ASN A 321 36.25 -1.28 -0.18
N LEU A 322 36.94 -2.15 0.58
CA LEU A 322 36.32 -2.88 1.69
C LEU A 322 35.95 -1.95 2.86
N ALA A 323 36.78 -0.94 3.15
CA ALA A 323 36.46 0.08 4.15
C ALA A 323 35.28 0.94 3.70
N ASN A 324 35.22 1.29 2.41
CA ASN A 324 34.08 2.02 1.84
C ASN A 324 32.80 1.21 1.95
N LEU A 325 32.80 -0.08 1.59
CA LEU A 325 31.63 -0.95 1.75
C LEU A 325 31.18 -1.10 3.22
N ALA A 326 32.11 -1.13 4.17
CA ALA A 326 31.78 -1.14 5.59
C ALA A 326 31.09 0.18 6.02
N ASN A 327 31.62 1.32 5.56
CA ASN A 327 30.98 2.63 5.79
C ASN A 327 29.60 2.70 5.13
N SER A 328 29.42 2.14 3.92
CA SER A 328 28.11 2.09 3.25
C SER A 328 27.07 1.31 4.09
N ILE A 329 27.47 0.24 4.79
CA ILE A 329 26.55 -0.51 5.68
C ILE A 329 26.14 0.34 6.88
N ASP A 330 27.08 1.07 7.48
CA ASP A 330 26.77 1.95 8.61
C ASP A 330 25.90 3.14 8.16
N ASP A 331 26.14 3.69 6.98
CA ASP A 331 25.30 4.72 6.35
C ASP A 331 23.88 4.18 6.07
N LEU A 332 23.74 2.95 5.59
CA LEU A 332 22.43 2.31 5.40
C LEU A 332 21.66 2.14 6.71
N LYS A 333 22.34 1.72 7.79
CA LYS A 333 21.72 1.60 9.11
C LYS A 333 21.28 2.97 9.64
N ASN A 334 22.10 4.00 9.43
CA ASN A 334 21.76 5.37 9.83
C ASN A 334 20.56 5.90 9.04
N LYS A 335 20.53 5.70 7.71
CA LYS A 335 19.38 6.06 6.86
C LYS A 335 18.12 5.31 7.29
N PHE A 336 18.21 4.01 7.49
CA PHE A 336 17.08 3.20 7.98
C PHE A 336 16.49 3.73 9.29
N ASN A 337 17.34 4.10 10.26
CA ASN A 337 16.88 4.67 11.52
C ASN A 337 16.23 6.05 11.32
N GLN A 338 16.79 6.89 10.45
CA GLN A 338 16.21 8.20 10.09
C GLN A 338 14.86 8.04 9.41
N ASP A 339 14.75 7.14 8.43
CA ASP A 339 13.52 6.87 7.68
C ASP A 339 12.44 6.30 8.61
N LEU A 340 12.80 5.37 9.51
CA LEU A 340 11.89 4.88 10.54
C LEU A 340 11.42 5.99 11.46
N GLU A 341 12.30 6.86 11.91
CA GLU A 341 11.94 7.98 12.78
C GLU A 341 11.04 8.98 12.05
N GLU A 342 11.32 9.26 10.78
CA GLU A 342 10.52 10.17 9.97
C GLU A 342 9.13 9.60 9.68
N VAL A 343 9.04 8.31 9.34
CA VAL A 343 7.75 7.65 9.08
C VAL A 343 6.94 7.51 10.38
N THR A 344 7.57 7.10 11.48
CA THR A 344 6.87 7.04 12.77
C THR A 344 6.38 8.42 13.21
N LYS A 345 7.18 9.49 13.01
CA LYS A 345 6.72 10.87 13.22
C LYS A 345 5.54 11.22 12.32
N LYS A 346 5.60 10.93 11.02
CA LYS A 346 4.50 11.24 10.08
C LYS A 346 3.20 10.51 10.43
N ILE A 347 3.27 9.27 10.88
CA ILE A 347 2.09 8.48 11.27
C ILE A 347 1.54 8.93 12.63
N THR A 348 2.41 9.29 13.57
CA THR A 348 1.97 9.69 14.93
C THR A 348 1.56 11.15 15.03
N MET A 349 1.94 11.99 14.04
CA MET A 349 1.63 13.41 14.02
C MET A 349 0.11 13.64 14.04
N PRO A 350 -0.41 14.56 14.88
CA PRO A 350 -1.82 14.88 14.89
C PRO A 350 -2.26 15.46 13.54
N ASP A 351 -3.45 15.07 13.09
CA ASP A 351 -4.00 15.58 11.84
C ASP A 351 -4.54 17.00 12.02
N ASP A 352 -4.21 17.88 11.06
CA ASP A 352 -4.79 19.23 10.98
C ASP A 352 -6.23 19.14 10.45
N LEU A 353 -7.17 19.00 11.39
CA LEU A 353 -8.60 18.99 11.12
C LEU A 353 -9.18 20.39 11.30
N GLY A 354 -10.13 20.75 10.44
CA GLY A 354 -10.80 22.05 10.50
C GLY A 354 -11.38 22.36 11.88
N THR A 355 -11.52 23.65 12.21
CA THR A 355 -11.75 24.16 13.58
C THR A 355 -12.91 23.55 14.36
N TRP A 356 -13.93 22.98 13.69
CA TRP A 356 -15.11 22.35 14.30
C TRP A 356 -15.15 20.83 14.15
N VAL A 357 -14.14 20.23 13.54
CA VAL A 357 -14.04 18.78 13.30
C VAL A 357 -13.21 18.16 14.41
N GLN A 358 -13.80 17.18 15.11
CA GLN A 358 -13.10 16.43 16.15
C GLN A 358 -12.47 15.16 15.58
N LYS A 359 -13.24 14.44 14.76
CA LYS A 359 -12.82 13.18 14.17
C LYS A 359 -13.36 13.06 12.75
N LYS A 360 -12.54 12.53 11.86
CA LYS A 360 -12.91 12.26 10.48
C LYS A 360 -12.57 10.80 10.17
N ILE A 361 -13.52 10.05 9.64
CA ILE A 361 -13.32 8.68 9.21
C ILE A 361 -13.52 8.62 7.71
N LYS A 362 -12.59 8.00 7.00
CA LYS A 362 -12.72 7.66 5.60
C LYS A 362 -12.81 6.15 5.47
N VAL A 363 -13.79 5.69 4.72
CA VAL A 363 -14.00 4.28 4.37
C VAL A 363 -13.84 4.18 2.85
N ILE A 364 -13.01 3.25 2.40
CA ILE A 364 -12.63 3.04 1.00
C ILE A 364 -13.09 1.66 0.56
#